data_AF-A0A930T408-F1
#
_entry.id   AF-A0A930T408-F1
#
_cell.length_a   1.000
_cell.length_b   1.000
_cell.length_c   1.000
_cell.angle_alpha   90.00
_cell.angle_beta   90.00
_cell.angle_gamma   90.00
#
_symmetry.space_group_name_H-M   'P 1'
#
loop_
_entity.id
_entity.type
_entity.pdbx_description
1 polymer ?
#
loop_
_entity_poly.entity_id
_entity_poly.type
_entity_poly.pdbx_seq_one_letter_code
_entity_poly.pdbx_strand_id
1 'polypeptide(L)' 'MNPTNRIKNISTSLRTFSRADRDYKQPFNLHEGIDSTILILKHRLKANENRPAIEVFTEYDDIPPMEFLKSRK' A
#
# COMPACT_ATOMS: atom_id res chain seq x y z
N MET A 1 5.88 -14.07 13.92
CA MET A 1 4.78 -13.11 13.66
C MET A 1 3.45 -13.86 13.77
N ASN A 2 2.55 -13.45 14.67
CA ASN A 2 1.29 -14.14 14.96
C ASN A 2 0.38 -14.16 13.70
N PRO A 3 -0.20 -15.32 13.28
CA PRO A 3 -1.10 -15.41 12.12
C PRO A 3 -2.24 -14.38 12.12
N THR A 4 -2.76 -14.00 13.30
CA THR A 4 -3.79 -12.96 13.44
C THR A 4 -3.32 -11.59 12.90
N ASN A 5 -2.04 -11.25 13.07
CA ASN A 5 -1.50 -9.98 12.57
C ASN A 5 -1.43 -9.96 11.04
N ARG A 6 -1.19 -11.11 10.40
CA ARG A 6 -1.11 -11.19 8.94
C ARG A 6 -2.47 -10.95 8.28
N ILE A 7 -3.53 -11.57 8.81
CA ILE A 7 -4.89 -11.38 8.31
C ILE A 7 -5.33 -9.91 8.51
N LYS A 8 -5.04 -9.34 9.69
CA LYS A 8 -5.31 -7.93 9.98
C LYS A 8 -4.62 -7.00 8.97
N ASN A 9 -3.33 -7.24 8.70
CA ASN A 9 -2.56 -6.41 7.77
C ASN A 9 -3.10 -6.48 6.33
N ILE A 10 -3.51 -7.68 5.88
CA ILE A 10 -4.14 -7.85 4.55
C ILE A 10 -5.47 -7.10 4.50
N SER A 11 -6.32 -7.23 5.53
CA SER A 11 -7.62 -6.54 5.58
C SER A 11 -7.45 -5.02 5.57
N THR A 12 -6.49 -4.48 6.35
CA THR A 12 -6.16 -3.06 6.34
C THR A 12 -5.65 -2.62 4.96
N SER A 13 -4.73 -3.37 4.35
CA SER A 13 -4.16 -3.02 3.04
C SER A 13 -5.21 -2.99 1.93
N LEU A 14 -6.13 -3.97 1.93
CA LEU A 14 -7.26 -3.98 1.00
C LEU A 14 -8.16 -2.77 1.20
N ARG A 15 -8.43 -2.38 2.46
CA ARG A 15 -9.20 -1.16 2.76
C ARG A 15 -8.48 0.10 2.30
N THR A 16 -7.16 0.19 2.50
CA THR A 16 -6.35 1.34 2.04
C THR A 16 -6.35 1.42 0.52
N PHE A 17 -6.23 0.28 -0.19
CA PHE A 17 -6.29 0.21 -1.65
C PHE A 17 -7.68 0.52 -2.22
N SER A 18 -8.75 -0.01 -1.62
CA SER A 18 -10.12 0.14 -2.13
C SER A 18 -10.73 1.52 -1.86
N ARG A 19 -10.05 2.40 -1.13
CA ARG A 19 -10.54 3.74 -0.75
C ARG A 19 -10.63 4.74 -1.92
N ALA A 20 -10.36 4.32 -3.14
CA ALA A 20 -10.48 5.13 -4.36
C ALA A 20 -11.90 5.69 -4.60
N ASP A 21 -12.95 5.10 -4.02
CA ASP A 21 -14.37 5.48 -4.21
C ASP A 21 -14.91 6.47 -3.13
N ARG A 22 -14.13 7.44 -2.67
CA ARG A 22 -14.66 8.50 -1.78
C ARG A 22 -14.80 9.83 -2.52
N ASP A 23 -16.01 10.40 -2.46
CA ASP A 23 -16.37 11.70 -3.08
C ASP A 23 -15.70 12.93 -2.42
N TYR A 24 -14.81 12.73 -1.45
CA TYR A 24 -14.09 13.81 -0.78
C TYR A 24 -12.60 13.51 -0.67
N LYS A 25 -11.79 14.56 -0.79
CA LYS A 25 -10.34 14.53 -0.67
C LYS A 25 -9.94 14.16 0.78
N GLN A 26 -9.21 13.06 0.98
CA GLN A 26 -8.75 12.60 2.31
C GLN A 26 -7.22 12.49 2.36
N PRO A 27 -6.55 13.05 3.39
CA PRO A 27 -5.09 13.00 3.50
C PRO A 27 -4.58 11.58 3.26
N PHE A 28 -3.55 11.47 2.43
CA PHE A 28 -3.05 10.19 1.96
C PHE A 28 -1.58 10.03 2.29
N ASN A 29 -1.25 8.89 2.90
CA ASN A 29 0.13 8.47 3.10
C ASN A 29 0.57 7.66 1.88
N LEU A 30 1.50 8.21 1.11
CA LEU A 30 1.99 7.58 -0.11
C LEU A 30 2.69 6.24 0.18
N HIS A 31 3.52 6.18 1.22
CA HIS A 31 4.24 4.96 1.61
C HIS A 31 3.25 3.87 2.00
N GLU A 32 2.22 4.19 2.78
CA GLU A 32 1.17 3.22 3.16
C GLU A 32 0.47 2.64 1.92
N GLY A 33 0.18 3.48 0.92
CA GLY A 33 -0.43 3.06 -0.34
C GLY A 33 0.44 2.10 -1.14
N ILE A 34 1.72 2.43 -1.30
CA ILE A 34 2.68 1.60 -2.03
C ILE A 34 2.88 0.26 -1.30
N ASP A 35 3.12 0.29 0.02
CA ASP A 35 3.34 -0.91 0.83
C ASP A 35 2.10 -1.82 0.87
N SER A 36 0.91 -1.23 0.95
CA SER A 36 -0.35 -1.98 0.86
C SER A 36 -0.48 -2.70 -0.48
N THR A 37 -0.10 -2.02 -1.57
CA THR A 37 -0.14 -2.58 -2.93
C THR A 37 0.85 -3.73 -3.07
N ILE A 38 2.08 -3.56 -2.58
CA ILE A 38 3.11 -4.61 -2.57
C ILE A 38 2.63 -5.82 -1.75
N LEU A 39 2.02 -5.59 -0.57
CA LEU A 39 1.50 -6.67 0.26
C LEU A 39 0.42 -7.49 -0.45
N ILE A 40 -0.52 -6.83 -1.13
CA ILE A 40 -1.57 -7.48 -1.92
C ILE A 40 -0.95 -8.31 -3.07
N LEU A 41 0.06 -7.75 -3.73
CA LEU A 41 0.76 -8.40 -4.86
C LEU A 41 1.83 -9.40 -4.43
N LYS A 42 2.04 -9.64 -3.13
CA LYS A 42 3.10 -10.52 -2.60
C LYS A 42 3.10 -11.92 -3.20
N HIS A 43 1.94 -12.46 -3.55
CA HIS A 43 1.85 -13.76 -4.23
C HIS A 43 2.52 -13.77 -5.61
N ARG A 44 2.50 -12.62 -6.32
CA ARG A 44 3.15 -12.44 -7.62
C ARG A 44 4.65 -12.15 -7.51
N LEU A 45 5.16 -11.84 -6.33
CA LEU A 45 6.59 -11.60 -6.12
C LEU A 45 7.36 -12.88 -5.79
N LYS A 46 6.66 -13.92 -5.34
CA LYS A 46 7.27 -15.23 -5.08
C LYS A 46 7.72 -15.89 -6.38
N ALA A 47 8.81 -16.66 -6.29
CA ALA A 47 9.24 -17.57 -7.34
C ALA A 47 8.12 -18.57 -7.67
N ASN A 48 8.10 -19.03 -8.92
CA ASN A 48 7.31 -20.16 -9.36
C ASN A 48 8.09 -20.97 -10.41
N GLU A 49 7.47 -22.01 -10.97
CA GLU A 49 8.12 -22.91 -11.93
C GLU A 49 8.62 -22.20 -13.21
N ASN A 50 8.03 -21.04 -13.55
CA ASN A 50 8.30 -20.32 -14.78
C ASN A 50 9.18 -19.08 -14.59
N ARG A 51 9.47 -18.67 -13.35
CA ARG A 51 10.29 -17.48 -13.07
C ARG A 51 10.84 -17.44 -11.64
N PRO A 52 12.02 -16.82 -11.44
CA PRO A 52 12.57 -16.59 -10.12
C PRO A 52 11.73 -15.60 -9.30
N ALA A 53 12.05 -15.49 -8.01
CA ALA A 53 11.45 -14.49 -7.13
C ALA A 53 11.83 -13.09 -7.60
N ILE A 54 10.90 -12.15 -7.41
CA ILE A 54 11.15 -10.72 -7.62
C ILE A 54 11.44 -10.12 -6.25
N GLU A 55 12.63 -9.57 -6.11
CA GLU A 55 13.01 -8.80 -4.93
C GLU A 55 12.47 -7.38 -5.02
N VAL A 56 12.07 -6.83 -3.87
CA VAL A 56 11.55 -5.47 -3.76
C VAL A 56 12.45 -4.70 -2.81
N PHE A 57 13.04 -3.63 -3.30
CA PHE A 57 13.82 -2.68 -2.53
C PHE A 57 13.00 -1.40 -2.38
N THR A 58 12.77 -0.97 -1.14
CA THR A 58 12.03 0.25 -0.81
C THR A 58 13.00 1.28 -0.26
N GLU A 59 13.22 2.35 -1.02
CA GLU A 59 14.08 3.48 -0.65
C GLU A 59 13.22 4.75 -0.72
N TYR A 60 12.41 4.95 0.32
CA TYR A 60 11.58 6.14 0.42
C TYR A 60 12.34 7.24 1.15
N ASP A 61 12.30 8.45 0.60
CA ASP A 61 12.63 9.65 1.34
C ASP A 61 11.53 9.98 2.36
N ASP A 62 11.82 10.87 3.31
CA ASP A 62 10.86 11.28 4.34
C ASP A 62 9.84 12.28 3.77
N ILE A 63 8.87 11.72 3.04
CA ILE A 63 7.79 12.48 2.41
C ILE A 63 6.64 12.61 3.42
N PRO A 64 6.25 13.83 3.82
CA PRO A 64 5.12 14.01 4.72
C PRO A 64 3.82 13.53 4.05
N PRO A 65 2.80 13.13 4.84
CA PRO A 65 1.49 12.83 4.31
C PRO A 65 1.00 13.97 3.42
N MET A 66 0.47 13.64 2.24
CA MET A 66 0.03 14.66 1.30
C MET A 66 -1.20 15.37 1.88
N GLU A 67 -1.01 16.62 2.28
CA GLU A 67 -2.11 17.54 2.55
C GLU A 67 -2.64 18.11 1.23
N PHE A 68 -3.97 18.19 1.10
CA PHE A 68 -4.52 18.89 -0.05
C PHE A 68 -4.38 20.38 0.13
N LEU A 69 -3.76 21.03 -0.85
CA LEU A 69 -3.92 22.45 -1.05
C LEU A 69 -5.42 22.73 -1.23
N LYS A 70 -6.00 23.48 -0.29
CA LYS A 70 -7.33 24.05 -0.45
C LYS A 70 -7.27 24.92 -1.71
N SER A 71 -8.03 24.55 -2.74
CA SER A 71 -8.35 25.47 -3.83
C SER A 71 -8.96 26.71 -3.18
N ARG A 72 -8.28 27.86 -3.27
CA ARG A 72 -8.90 29.14 -2.92
C ARG A 72 -10.11 29.29 -3.84
N LYS A 73 -11.31 29.29 -3.25
CA LYS A 73 -12.46 29.93 -3.88
C LYS A 73 -12.32 31.44 -3.67
#